data_AF-A0A7X1YFX7-F1
#
_entry.id   AF-A0A7X1YFX7-F1
#
_cell.length_a   1.000
_cell.length_b   1.000
_cell.length_c   1.000
_cell.angle_alpha   90.00
_cell.angle_beta   90.00
_cell.angle_gamma   90.00
#
_symmetry.space_group_name_H-M   'P 1'
#
loop_
_entity.id
_entity.type
_entity.pdbx_description
1 polymer ?
#
loop_
_entity_poly.entity_id
_entity_poly.type
_entity_poly.pdbx_seq_one_letter_code
_entity_poly.pdbx_strand_id
1 'polypeptide(L)' 'LATSNTEKIAIQCKKYATPVGPDAVMQVYSGGAYYGCTRFSVFSVNGFTNAATEMASKLRVELFNIKLAV' A
#
# COMPACT_ATOMS: atom_id res chain seq x y z
N LEU A 1 8.02 -5.33 -6.44
CA LEU A 1 9.23 -4.64 -5.95
C LEU A 1 9.74 -3.77 -7.09
N ALA A 2 9.81 -2.46 -6.87
CA ALA A 2 10.43 -1.52 -7.81
C ALA A 2 11.74 -1.02 -7.19
N THR A 3 12.81 -0.97 -7.99
CA THR A 3 14.15 -0.59 -7.53
C THR A 3 14.77 0.43 -8.50
N SER A 4 15.07 1.62 -8.00
CA SER A 4 15.99 2.58 -8.61
C SER A 4 17.17 2.74 -7.64
N ASN A 5 18.37 3.10 -8.12
CA ASN A 5 19.69 2.90 -7.48
C ASN A 5 19.88 3.34 -6.00
N THR A 6 18.90 3.94 -5.34
CA THR A 6 18.92 4.35 -3.92
C THR A 6 17.62 4.07 -3.13
N GLU A 7 16.57 3.53 -3.75
CA GLU A 7 15.27 3.35 -3.11
C GLU A 7 14.59 2.03 -3.50
N LYS A 8 14.15 1.26 -2.49
CA LYS A 8 13.39 0.02 -2.66
C LYS A 8 11.96 0.26 -2.20
N ILE A 9 11.00 0.09 -3.10
CA ILE A 9 9.59 0.35 -2.82
C ILE A 9 8.81 -0.96 -2.80
N ALA A 10 8.15 -1.21 -1.67
CA ALA A 10 7.16 -2.27 -1.52
C ALA A 10 5.80 -1.77 -1.99
N ILE A 11 5.20 -2.47 -2.94
CA ILE A 11 3.92 -2.09 -3.55
C ILE A 11 2.96 -3.25 -3.43
N GLN A 12 1.77 -2.99 -2.89
CA GLN A 12 0.65 -3.91 -2.87
C GLN A 12 -0.50 -3.35 -3.70
N CYS A 13 -0.97 -4.11 -4.69
CA CYS A 13 -2.13 -3.73 -5.50
C CYS A 13 -3.33 -4.61 -5.12
N LYS A 14 -4.51 -4.00 -4.90
CA LYS A 14 -5.76 -4.70 -4.59
C LYS A 14 -6.89 -4.16 -5.47
N LYS A 15 -7.35 -4.98 -6.42
CA LYS A 15 -8.53 -4.69 -7.26
C LYS A 15 -9.78 -5.32 -6.66
N TYR A 16 -10.18 -4.85 -5.48
CA TYR A 16 -11.38 -5.34 -4.81
C TYR A 16 -12.59 -4.49 -5.16
N ALA A 17 -13.79 -5.09 -5.14
CA ALA A 17 -15.06 -4.37 -5.30
C ALA A 17 -15.39 -3.51 -4.07
N THR A 18 -14.82 -3.83 -2.91
CA THR A 18 -15.02 -3.13 -1.64
C THR A 18 -13.75 -2.38 -1.22
N PRO A 19 -13.88 -1.40 -0.31
CA PRO A 19 -12.73 -0.70 0.26
C PRO A 19 -11.72 -1.65 0.89
N VAL A 20 -10.43 -1.36 0.69
CA VAL A 20 -9.31 -2.18 1.18
C VAL A 20 -9.12 -2.01 2.68
N GLY A 21 -8.90 -3.13 3.38
CA GLY A 21 -8.71 -3.19 4.83
C GLY A 21 -7.27 -2.98 5.31
N PRO A 22 -7.07 -2.94 6.65
CA PRO A 22 -5.75 -2.76 7.27
C PRO A 22 -4.80 -3.94 7.03
N ASP A 23 -5.32 -5.12 6.68
CA ASP A 23 -4.56 -6.30 6.31
C ASP A 23 -3.58 -6.02 5.16
N ALA A 24 -4.04 -5.29 4.12
CA ALA A 24 -3.18 -4.93 2.99
C ALA A 24 -2.03 -3.99 3.40
N VAL A 25 -2.26 -3.11 4.37
CA VAL A 25 -1.26 -2.18 4.92
C VAL A 25 -0.20 -2.95 5.71
N MET A 26 -0.61 -3.90 6.56
CA MET A 26 0.32 -4.75 7.29
C MET A 26 1.13 -5.64 6.36
N GLN A 27 0.50 -6.22 5.33
CA GLN A 27 1.15 -7.08 4.35
C GLN A 27 2.27 -6.33 3.60
N VAL A 28 1.99 -5.12 3.10
CA VAL A 28 3.02 -4.34 2.39
C VAL A 28 4.12 -3.87 3.32
N TYR A 29 3.80 -3.46 4.56
CA TYR A 29 4.79 -3.02 5.53
C TYR A 29 5.71 -4.16 5.95
N SER A 30 5.14 -5.28 6.41
CA SER A 30 5.92 -6.44 6.87
C SER A 30 6.75 -7.07 5.75
N GLY A 31 6.15 -7.26 4.57
CA GLY A 31 6.86 -7.77 3.40
C GLY A 31 7.95 -6.81 2.94
N GLY A 32 7.66 -5.51 2.87
CA GLY A 32 8.64 -4.52 2.47
C GLY A 32 9.80 -4.41 3.46
N ALA A 33 9.53 -4.42 4.77
CA ALA A 33 10.54 -4.36 5.81
C ALA A 33 11.46 -5.59 5.74
N TYR A 34 10.88 -6.78 5.53
CA TYR A 34 11.64 -8.01 5.34
C TYR A 34 12.62 -7.93 4.16
N TYR A 35 12.22 -7.30 3.05
CA TYR A 35 13.06 -7.13 1.86
C TYR A 35 13.94 -5.85 1.85
N GLY A 36 13.99 -5.12 2.97
CA GLY A 36 14.76 -3.88 3.11
C GLY A 36 14.23 -2.74 2.23
N CYS A 37 12.91 -2.66 2.05
CA CYS A 37 12.26 -1.53 1.40
C CYS A 37 12.24 -0.30 2.30
N THR A 38 12.41 0.87 1.70
CA THR A 38 12.43 2.18 2.37
C THR A 38 11.10 2.92 2.23
N ARG A 39 10.27 2.51 1.26
CA ARG A 39 8.91 3.03 1.06
C ARG A 39 7.90 1.93 0.84
N PHE A 40 6.65 2.23 1.18
CA PHE A 40 5.55 1.29 1.18
C PHE A 40 4.32 1.97 0.59
N SER A 41 3.64 1.31 -0.33
CA SER A 41 2.46 1.88 -0.98
C SER A 41 1.40 0.81 -1.23
N VAL A 42 0.13 1.14 -1.00
CA VAL A 42 -1.02 0.31 -1.38
C VAL A 42 -1.84 1.04 -2.43
N PHE A 43 -2.19 0.32 -3.49
CA PHE A 43 -3.05 0.80 -4.57
C PHE A 43 -4.40 0.09 -4.52
N SER A 44 -5.48 0.87 -4.59
CA SER A 44 -6.86 0.40 -4.65
C SER A 44 -7.64 1.16 -5.72
N VAL A 45 -8.69 0.55 -6.26
CA VAL A 45 -9.64 1.22 -7.17
C VAL A 45 -10.92 1.69 -6.44
N ASN A 46 -11.22 1.09 -5.29
CA ASN A 46 -12.42 1.35 -4.51
C ASN A 46 -12.10 1.96 -3.12
N GLY A 47 -10.93 2.61 -3.02
CA GLY A 47 -10.50 3.26 -1.79
C GLY A 47 -10.14 2.30 -0.64
N PHE A 48 -10.21 2.83 0.58
CA PHE A 48 -9.68 2.23 1.81
C PHE A 48 -10.66 2.44 2.96
N THR A 49 -10.68 1.52 3.92
CA THR A 49 -11.45 1.69 5.16
C THR A 49 -10.77 2.70 6.10
N ASN A 50 -11.52 3.28 7.06
CA ASN A 50 -10.95 4.19 8.06
C ASN A 50 -9.81 3.54 8.86
N ALA A 51 -9.96 2.26 9.21
CA ALA A 51 -8.93 1.49 9.90
C ALA A 51 -7.66 1.33 9.06
N ALA A 52 -7.80 1.13 7.74
CA ALA A 52 -6.66 1.09 6.83
C ALA A 52 -5.94 2.45 6.76
N THR A 53 -6.69 3.56 6.69
CA THR A 53 -6.14 4.91 6.69
C THR A 53 -5.39 5.24 7.98
N GLU A 54 -5.95 4.88 9.14
CA GLU A 54 -5.30 5.06 10.44
C GLU A 54 -4.00 4.25 10.53
N MET A 55 -4.04 2.99 10.09
CA MET A 55 -2.88 2.11 10.10
C MET A 55 -1.79 2.59 9.14
N ALA A 56 -2.18 3.08 7.96
CA ALA A 56 -1.26 3.62 6.97
C ALA A 56 -0.53 4.88 7.49
N SER A 57 -1.23 5.75 8.22
CA SER A 57 -0.64 6.91 8.89
C SER A 57 0.43 6.49 9.91
N LYS A 58 0.12 5.50 10.77
CA LYS A 58 1.06 5.01 11.79
C LYS A 58 2.30 4.34 11.20
N LEU A 59 2.14 3.59 10.11
CA LEU A 59 3.20 2.81 9.48
C LEU A 59 3.91 3.54 8.33
N ARG A 60 3.53 4.80 8.04
CA ARG A 60 4.05 5.58 6.90
C ARG A 60 3.91 4.82 5.57
N VAL A 61 2.73 4.23 5.36
CA VAL A 61 2.33 3.57 4.11
C VAL A 61 1.51 4.54 3.28
N GLU A 62 1.88 4.74 2.03
CA GLU A 62 1.16 5.61 1.11
C GLU A 62 -0.06 4.91 0.52
N LEU A 63 -1.20 5.60 0.46
CA LEU A 63 -2.44 5.05 -0.09
C LEU A 63 -2.79 5.76 -1.39
N PHE A 64 -2.92 4.98 -2.47
CA PHE A 64 -3.27 5.48 -3.79
C PHE A 64 -4.62 4.91 -4.23
N ASN A 65 -5.58 5.80 -4.43
CA ASN A 65 -6.84 5.44 -5.09
C ASN A 65 -6.72 5.71 -6.59
N ILE A 66 -6.67 4.66 -7.39
CA ILE A 66 -6.53 4.75 -8.85
C ILE A 66 -7.91 4.97 -9.45
N LYS A 67 -8.09 6.10 -10.14
CA LYS A 67 -9.23 6.28 -11.05
C LYS A 67 -8.96 5.50 -12.32
N LEU A 68 -9.73 4.44 -12.56
CA LEU A 68 -9.78 3.80 -13.86
C LEU A 68 -10.55 4.74 -14.79
N ALA A 69 -9.86 5.37 -15.74
CA ALA A 69 -10.52 6.00 -16.87
C ALA A 69 -11.11 4.88 -17.73
N VAL A 70 -12.44 4.87 -17.87
CA VAL A 70 -13.15 4.08 -18.87
C VAL A 70 -13.23 4.89 -20.15
#